data_AF-A0AAV4BPR1-F1
#
_entry.id   AF-A0AAV4BPR1-F1
#
_cell.length_a   1.000
_cell.length_b   1.000
_cell.length_c   1.000
_cell.angle_alpha   90.00
_cell.angle_beta   90.00
_cell.angle_gamma   90.00
#
_symmetry.space_group_name_H-M   'P 1'
#
loop_
_entity.id
_entity.type
_entity.pdbx_description
1 polymer ?
#
loop_
_entity_poly.entity_id
_entity_poly.type
_entity_poly.pdbx_seq_one_letter_code
_entity_poly.pdbx_strand_id
1 'polypeptide(L)'
;MFWYRKVSDFAANAVGDTNDEGSHDKLLDNPQTNSDTNDESSHDGLLDNPQTNSDGDTNDEEKAMRIAMAKAFQDIQRLACVRHIEKNLLAFMQDKISMLQNQRRQLFQLVTSALDHIDLIDSLCDFESKITQKKLADHIKNRIHPLLVENKKAVEKPGLDNTNPLWMNNCCESVNHILKQAVSWKSQKLVDLIHKLHSVVQRQFKKLRKALTDTGEFVLCPDFVKFTISRDVWPNLEQKQKN
;
A
#
# COMPACT_ATOMS: atom_id res chain seq x y z
N MET A 1 -10.95 -1.97 13.51
CA MET A 1 -10.98 -2.89 12.35
C MET A 1 -10.23 -4.14 12.80
N PHE A 2 -10.90 -5.30 12.80
CA PHE A 2 -10.36 -6.54 13.38
C PHE A 2 -9.77 -7.44 12.29
N TRP A 3 -8.69 -8.16 12.60
CA TRP A 3 -7.85 -8.86 11.63
C TRP A 3 -8.01 -10.38 11.77
N TYR A 4 -8.02 -11.10 10.64
CA TYR A 4 -8.06 -12.56 10.60
C TYR A 4 -6.87 -13.14 9.85
N ARG A 5 -6.40 -14.29 10.34
CA ARG A 5 -5.51 -15.19 9.61
C ARG A 5 -6.35 -16.34 9.05
N LYS A 6 -6.08 -16.78 7.81
CA LYS A 6 -6.78 -17.91 7.18
C LYS A 6 -6.21 -19.21 7.75
N VAL A 7 -7.08 -20.14 8.16
CA VAL A 7 -6.68 -21.40 8.82
C VAL A 7 -5.81 -22.29 7.91
N SER A 8 -5.90 -22.13 6.59
CA SER A 8 -5.11 -22.90 5.61
C SER A 8 -3.59 -22.73 5.78
N ASP A 9 -3.14 -21.68 6.47
CA ASP A 9 -1.70 -21.40 6.63
C ASP A 9 -1.07 -22.19 7.80
N PHE A 10 -1.87 -22.97 8.55
CA PHE A 10 -1.40 -23.79 9.66
C PHE A 10 -1.11 -25.25 9.25
N ALA A 11 -1.58 -25.69 8.08
CA ALA A 11 -1.47 -27.09 7.64
C ALA A 11 -0.14 -27.43 6.93
N ALA A 12 0.87 -26.55 6.97
CA ALA A 12 2.15 -26.76 6.29
C ALA A 12 3.32 -27.21 7.20
N ASN A 13 3.10 -27.36 8.52
CA ASN A 13 4.13 -27.90 9.42
C ASN A 13 3.79 -29.31 9.89
N ALA A 14 3.66 -30.23 8.93
CA ALA A 14 3.91 -31.64 9.12
C ALA A 14 4.16 -32.28 7.75
N VAL A 15 5.33 -32.92 7.62
CA VAL A 15 5.78 -33.78 6.52
C VAL A 15 6.49 -33.08 5.35
N GLY A 16 7.80 -33.38 5.22
CA GLY A 16 8.42 -33.67 3.93
C GLY A 16 9.53 -32.73 3.47
N ASP A 17 10.77 -33.09 3.77
CA ASP A 17 11.93 -32.82 2.91
C ASP A 17 11.61 -33.26 1.47
N THR A 18 11.53 -32.31 0.54
CA THR A 18 11.88 -32.55 -0.87
C THR A 18 12.35 -31.23 -1.49
N ASN A 19 13.52 -31.29 -2.11
CA ASN A 19 14.07 -30.29 -3.00
C ASN A 19 13.05 -29.89 -4.07
N ASP A 20 12.87 -28.60 -4.30
CA ASP A 20 12.41 -28.13 -5.61
C ASP A 20 13.03 -26.77 -5.95
N GLU A 21 13.75 -26.78 -7.06
CA GLU A 21 14.37 -25.63 -7.69
C GLU A 21 13.35 -24.91 -8.57
N GLY A 22 13.29 -23.59 -8.45
CA GLY A 22 12.95 -22.74 -9.58
C GLY A 22 11.52 -22.22 -9.68
N SER A 23 11.45 -20.92 -9.94
CA SER A 23 10.55 -20.23 -10.87
C SER A 23 9.81 -19.05 -10.25
N HIS A 24 10.51 -17.91 -10.18
CA HIS A 24 9.91 -16.58 -10.02
C HIS A 24 10.61 -15.60 -10.96
N ASP A 25 10.37 -15.71 -12.26
CA ASP A 25 10.72 -14.66 -13.23
C ASP A 25 9.65 -14.62 -14.33
N LYS A 26 8.55 -13.89 -14.08
CA LYS A 26 7.49 -13.60 -15.07
C LYS A 26 6.83 -12.23 -14.86
N LEU A 27 7.62 -11.18 -14.65
CA LEU A 27 7.07 -9.81 -14.59
C LEU A 27 7.78 -8.78 -15.46
N LEU A 28 8.68 -9.19 -16.36
CA LEU A 28 9.44 -8.25 -17.21
C LEU A 28 9.49 -8.70 -18.67
N ASP A 29 8.35 -8.88 -19.34
CA ASP A 29 8.32 -9.03 -20.80
C ASP A 29 7.13 -8.28 -21.41
N ASN A 30 7.40 -7.08 -21.96
CA ASN A 30 6.93 -6.62 -23.27
C ASN A 30 7.43 -5.19 -23.56
N PRO A 31 8.23 -4.95 -24.63
CA PRO A 31 8.34 -3.63 -25.23
C PRO A 31 7.66 -3.61 -26.61
N GLN A 32 6.57 -2.84 -26.72
CA GLN A 32 6.18 -2.26 -28.02
C GLN A 32 6.80 -0.87 -28.10
N THR A 33 7.74 -0.70 -29.01
CA THR A 33 8.30 0.60 -29.40
C THR A 33 7.47 1.19 -30.53
N ASN A 34 6.85 2.35 -30.30
CA ASN A 34 6.44 3.26 -31.36
C ASN A 34 7.18 4.57 -31.14
N SER A 35 8.04 4.91 -32.10
CA SER A 35 8.69 6.21 -32.24
C SER A 35 7.91 7.01 -33.28
N ASP A 36 7.36 8.15 -32.90
CA ASP A 36 6.97 9.20 -33.83
C ASP A 36 7.47 10.55 -33.30
N THR A 37 8.09 11.29 -34.21
CA THR A 37 8.75 12.59 -34.08
C THR A 37 7.78 13.76 -34.29
N ASN A 38 8.28 14.98 -34.03
CA ASN A 38 7.79 16.34 -34.41
C ASN A 38 7.03 17.09 -33.30
N ASP A 39 7.09 18.41 -33.16
CA ASP A 39 7.95 19.48 -33.70
C ASP A 39 7.79 20.69 -32.74
N GLU A 40 8.73 21.62 -32.79
CA GLU A 40 8.76 22.85 -32.00
C GLU A 40 7.64 23.84 -32.37
N SER A 41 7.09 24.56 -31.39
CA SER A 41 6.74 25.98 -31.59
C SER A 41 6.66 26.76 -30.26
N SER A 42 7.23 27.95 -30.31
CA SER A 42 7.48 28.92 -29.25
C SER A 42 6.29 29.86 -29.03
N HIS A 43 6.00 30.24 -27.79
CA HIS A 43 5.33 31.52 -27.52
C HIS A 43 5.67 32.06 -26.11
N ASP A 44 6.24 33.27 -26.08
CA ASP A 44 6.53 34.09 -24.90
C ASP A 44 5.26 34.71 -24.30
N GLY A 45 5.26 34.92 -22.97
CA GLY A 45 4.19 35.64 -22.26
C GLY A 45 4.29 35.66 -20.72
N LEU A 46 5.17 36.53 -20.21
CA LEU A 46 5.41 36.97 -18.82
C LEU A 46 4.18 37.03 -17.86
N LEU A 47 4.33 36.46 -16.65
CA LEU A 47 3.95 37.05 -15.34
C LEU A 47 4.54 36.19 -14.21
N ASP A 48 5.54 36.72 -13.51
CA ASP A 48 6.28 36.06 -12.43
C ASP A 48 5.41 35.86 -11.18
N ASN A 49 5.20 34.60 -10.83
CA ASN A 49 4.72 34.16 -9.52
C ASN A 49 5.73 33.11 -9.00
N PRO A 50 6.05 33.05 -7.70
CA PRO A 50 7.18 32.26 -7.23
C PRO A 50 7.00 30.79 -7.59
N GLN A 51 7.97 30.30 -8.37
CA GLN A 51 8.02 28.97 -9.00
C GLN A 51 7.72 27.86 -7.99
N THR A 52 6.48 27.35 -8.03
CA THR A 52 6.22 25.98 -7.62
C THR A 52 6.61 25.09 -8.79
N ASN A 53 7.80 24.47 -8.72
CA ASN A 53 8.29 23.53 -9.73
C ASN A 53 7.19 22.53 -10.10
N SER A 54 6.69 22.64 -11.33
CA SER A 54 5.63 21.83 -11.93
C SER A 54 6.19 20.50 -12.47
N ASP A 55 6.97 19.81 -11.65
CA ASP A 55 7.51 18.49 -11.99
C ASP A 55 6.54 17.39 -11.55
N GLY A 56 5.76 16.93 -12.52
CA GLY A 56 5.30 15.55 -12.67
C GLY A 56 4.42 15.01 -11.55
N ASP A 57 3.11 15.26 -11.69
CA ASP A 57 1.98 14.38 -11.36
C ASP A 57 2.15 13.42 -10.18
N THR A 58 2.21 13.99 -8.98
CA THR A 58 1.22 13.50 -8.00
C THR A 58 -0.10 14.13 -8.43
N ASN A 59 -1.04 13.32 -8.93
CA ASN A 59 -2.39 13.75 -9.30
C ASN A 59 -2.84 14.84 -8.30
N ASP A 60 -3.19 16.04 -8.79
CA ASP A 60 -3.55 17.19 -7.93
C ASP A 60 -4.61 16.80 -6.88
N GLU A 61 -5.44 15.80 -7.21
CA GLU A 61 -6.40 15.17 -6.30
C GLU A 61 -5.74 14.55 -5.05
N GLU A 62 -4.60 13.86 -5.18
CA GLU A 62 -3.90 13.27 -4.04
C GLU A 62 -3.35 14.36 -3.11
N LYS A 63 -2.78 15.43 -3.69
CA LYS A 63 -2.29 16.57 -2.93
C LYS A 63 -3.44 17.30 -2.23
N ALA A 64 -4.53 17.53 -2.94
CA ALA A 64 -5.75 18.14 -2.38
C ALA A 64 -6.35 17.28 -1.26
N MET A 65 -6.40 15.96 -1.45
CA MET A 65 -6.87 15.01 -0.44
C MET A 65 -5.96 15.00 0.79
N ARG A 66 -4.64 15.05 0.61
CA ARG A 66 -3.68 15.16 1.73
C ARG A 66 -3.91 16.43 2.54
N ILE A 67 -4.14 17.57 1.87
CA ILE A 67 -4.44 18.84 2.53
C ILE A 67 -5.78 18.78 3.25
N ALA A 68 -6.81 18.21 2.62
CA ALA A 68 -8.14 18.06 3.21
C ALA A 68 -8.12 17.15 4.45
N MET A 69 -7.43 16.00 4.38
CA MET A 69 -7.27 15.09 5.51
C MET A 69 -6.51 15.75 6.67
N ALA A 70 -5.42 16.48 6.39
CA ALA A 70 -4.67 17.18 7.42
C ALA A 70 -5.50 18.29 8.10
N LYS A 71 -6.37 18.97 7.34
CA LYS A 71 -7.30 19.97 7.90
C LYS A 71 -8.42 19.34 8.73
N ALA A 72 -8.97 18.23 8.27
CA ALA A 72 -10.11 17.56 8.93
C ALA A 72 -9.70 16.75 10.16
N PHE A 73 -8.49 16.19 10.17
CA PHE A 73 -8.00 15.30 11.21
C PHE A 73 -6.58 15.70 11.62
N GLN A 74 -6.46 16.61 12.58
CA GLN A 74 -5.17 17.20 12.97
C GLN A 74 -4.17 16.18 13.53
N ASP A 75 -4.67 15.09 14.11
CA ASP A 75 -3.84 14.03 14.73
C ASP A 75 -3.71 12.76 13.87
N ILE A 76 -4.19 12.79 12.62
CA ILE A 76 -4.12 11.61 11.77
C ILE A 76 -2.68 11.36 11.32
N GLN A 77 -2.19 10.16 11.59
CA GLN A 77 -0.99 9.68 10.93
C GLN A 77 -1.37 9.03 9.61
N ARG A 78 -0.65 9.44 8.58
CA ARG A 78 -0.82 8.92 7.23
C ARG A 78 0.20 7.81 7.01
N LEU A 79 -0.26 6.78 6.33
CA LEU A 79 0.59 5.71 5.87
C LEU A 79 0.47 5.65 4.35
N ALA A 80 1.60 5.87 3.69
CA ALA A 80 1.73 5.64 2.28
C ALA A 80 1.81 4.13 2.03
N CYS A 81 1.05 3.67 1.04
CA CYS A 81 1.07 2.29 0.62
C CYS A 81 2.42 1.97 -0.04
N VAL A 82 3.20 1.07 0.58
CA VAL A 82 4.54 0.67 0.11
C VAL A 82 4.51 0.20 -1.35
N ARG A 83 3.48 -0.57 -1.75
CA ARG A 83 3.34 -1.04 -3.13
C ARG A 83 3.12 0.10 -4.12
N HIS A 84 2.44 1.17 -3.72
CA HIS A 84 2.28 2.35 -4.58
C HIS A 84 3.59 3.13 -4.69
N ILE A 85 4.37 3.23 -3.60
CA ILE A 85 5.71 3.81 -3.64
C ILE A 85 6.60 3.04 -4.63
N GLU A 86 6.61 1.71 -4.53
CA GLU A 86 7.32 0.80 -5.44
C GLU A 86 6.92 1.00 -6.90
N LYS A 87 5.62 0.97 -7.19
CA LYS A 87 5.09 1.16 -8.56
C LYS A 87 5.47 2.53 -9.11
N ASN A 88 5.35 3.58 -8.30
CA ASN A 88 5.68 4.94 -8.72
C ASN A 88 7.18 5.08 -9.02
N LEU A 89 8.04 4.48 -8.18
CA LEU A 89 9.48 4.47 -8.42
C LEU A 89 9.83 3.69 -9.69
N LEU A 90 9.21 2.52 -9.92
CA LEU A 90 9.41 1.73 -11.14
C LEU A 90 8.99 2.49 -12.40
N ALA A 91 7.79 3.09 -12.38
CA ALA A 91 7.30 3.91 -13.48
C ALA A 91 8.22 5.10 -13.73
N PHE A 92 8.69 5.79 -12.68
CA PHE A 92 9.63 6.90 -12.84
C PHE A 92 10.96 6.47 -13.48
N MET A 93 11.53 5.34 -13.04
CA MET A 93 12.76 4.80 -13.63
C MET A 93 12.58 4.36 -15.09
N GLN A 94 11.41 3.83 -15.44
CA GLN A 94 11.03 3.42 -16.78
C GLN A 94 10.85 4.62 -17.71
N ASP A 95 10.01 5.56 -17.30
CA ASP A 95 9.48 6.60 -18.18
C ASP A 95 10.37 7.84 -18.25
N LYS A 96 11.13 8.14 -17.20
CA LYS A 96 11.85 9.44 -17.08
C LYS A 96 13.36 9.34 -17.19
N ILE A 97 13.95 8.16 -16.96
CA ILE A 97 15.41 7.98 -16.88
C ILE A 97 15.92 6.98 -17.92
N SER A 98 15.04 6.15 -18.49
CA SER A 98 15.43 5.08 -19.42
C SER A 98 16.55 4.19 -18.88
N MET A 99 16.48 3.86 -17.59
CA MET A 99 17.52 3.10 -16.90
C MET A 99 17.58 1.64 -17.38
N LEU A 100 18.79 1.08 -17.51
CA LEU A 100 19.01 -0.34 -17.83
C LEU A 100 18.33 -1.26 -16.80
N GLN A 101 17.81 -2.40 -17.24
CA GLN A 101 17.05 -3.33 -16.41
C GLN A 101 17.82 -3.80 -15.16
N ASN A 102 19.12 -4.08 -15.28
CA ASN A 102 19.94 -4.53 -14.15
C ASN A 102 20.11 -3.44 -13.08
N GLN A 103 20.37 -2.20 -13.49
CA GLN A 103 20.47 -1.05 -12.58
C GLN A 103 19.12 -0.78 -11.90
N ARG A 104 18.03 -0.87 -12.67
CA ARG A 104 16.67 -0.72 -12.15
C ARG A 104 16.35 -1.76 -11.09
N ARG A 105 16.71 -3.04 -11.32
CA ARG A 105 16.50 -4.14 -10.37
C ARG A 105 17.29 -3.91 -9.08
N GLN A 106 18.57 -3.54 -9.18
CA GLN A 106 19.42 -3.25 -8.02
C GLN A 106 18.88 -2.08 -7.18
N LEU A 107 18.51 -0.98 -7.84
CA LEU A 107 17.94 0.18 -7.16
C LEU A 107 16.62 -0.18 -6.48
N PHE A 108 15.73 -0.85 -7.22
CA PHE A 108 14.44 -1.25 -6.70
C PHE A 108 14.58 -2.12 -5.46
N GLN A 109 15.43 -3.15 -5.54
CA GLN A 109 15.70 -4.05 -4.42
C GLN A 109 16.21 -3.29 -3.19
N LEU A 110 17.09 -2.31 -3.38
CA LEU A 110 17.59 -1.51 -2.27
C LEU A 110 16.48 -0.68 -1.61
N VAL A 111 15.67 0.00 -2.41
CA VAL A 111 14.55 0.81 -1.87
C VAL A 111 13.52 -0.07 -1.18
N THR A 112 13.20 -1.25 -1.74
CA THR A 112 12.29 -2.21 -1.09
C THR A 112 12.89 -2.80 0.19
N SER A 113 14.18 -3.09 0.23
CA SER A 113 14.83 -3.51 1.47
C SER A 113 14.77 -2.42 2.55
N ALA A 114 14.89 -1.15 2.17
CA ALA A 114 14.70 -0.03 3.10
C ALA A 114 13.25 0.17 3.53
N LEU A 115 12.29 -0.29 2.73
CA LEU A 115 10.87 -0.32 3.06
C LEU A 115 10.52 -1.44 4.04
N ASP A 116 11.17 -2.60 3.89
CA ASP A 116 11.00 -3.76 4.76
C ASP A 116 11.63 -3.53 6.15
N HIS A 117 12.71 -2.74 6.18
CA HIS A 117 13.44 -2.40 7.40
C HIS A 117 13.42 -0.89 7.62
N ILE A 118 12.51 -0.43 8.47
CA ILE A 118 12.36 0.99 8.84
C ILE A 118 13.67 1.64 9.31
N ASP A 119 14.58 0.86 9.89
CA ASP A 119 15.89 1.34 10.34
C ASP A 119 16.85 1.67 9.18
N LEU A 120 16.60 1.14 7.99
CA LEU A 120 17.42 1.40 6.80
C LEU A 120 16.98 2.67 6.04
N ILE A 121 15.98 3.41 6.55
CA ILE A 121 15.60 4.70 5.95
C ILE A 121 16.76 5.69 5.98
N ASP A 122 17.57 5.68 7.05
CA ASP A 122 18.75 6.56 7.11
C ASP A 122 19.81 6.16 6.07
N SER A 123 19.89 4.88 5.71
CA SER A 123 20.76 4.38 4.65
C SER A 123 20.33 4.82 3.24
N LEU A 124 19.07 5.26 3.04
CA LEU A 124 18.66 5.85 1.76
C LEU A 124 19.34 7.20 1.52
N CYS A 125 19.57 8.01 2.56
CA CYS A 125 20.32 9.27 2.43
C CYS A 125 21.76 9.02 1.96
N ASP A 126 22.42 8.01 2.53
CA ASP A 126 23.77 7.60 2.09
C ASP A 126 23.75 7.12 0.64
N PHE A 127 22.67 6.46 0.24
CA PHE A 127 22.52 5.97 -1.11
C PHE A 127 22.22 7.08 -2.13
N GLU A 128 21.48 8.13 -1.76
CA GLU A 128 21.26 9.30 -2.62
C GLU A 128 22.59 9.86 -3.15
N SER A 129 23.63 9.86 -2.32
CA SER A 129 24.97 10.31 -2.70
C SER A 129 25.65 9.45 -3.79
N LYS A 130 25.22 8.19 -3.93
CA LYS A 130 25.74 7.21 -4.89
C LYS A 130 24.97 7.22 -6.22
N ILE A 131 23.81 7.87 -6.28
CA ILE A 131 23.01 7.97 -7.48
C ILE A 131 23.59 9.05 -8.39
N THR A 132 24.23 8.62 -9.49
CA THR A 132 24.81 9.54 -10.47
C THR A 132 23.76 10.31 -11.28
N GLN A 133 22.52 9.81 -11.35
CA GLN A 133 21.41 10.43 -12.07
C GLN A 133 20.67 11.44 -11.20
N LYS A 134 20.97 12.74 -11.38
CA LYS A 134 20.37 13.83 -10.59
C LYS A 134 18.85 13.78 -10.50
N LYS A 135 18.15 13.53 -11.61
CA LYS A 135 16.68 13.44 -11.63
C LYS A 135 16.13 12.34 -10.72
N LEU A 136 16.82 11.20 -10.64
CA LEU A 136 16.44 10.11 -9.75
C LEU A 136 16.67 10.48 -8.29
N ALA A 137 17.84 11.04 -7.99
CA ALA A 137 18.19 11.49 -6.65
C ALA A 137 17.15 12.51 -6.15
N ASP A 138 16.82 13.50 -6.98
CA ASP A 138 15.79 14.49 -6.67
C ASP A 138 14.41 13.86 -6.48
N HIS A 139 14.03 12.85 -7.27
CA HIS A 139 12.76 12.14 -7.09
C HIS A 139 12.71 11.36 -5.79
N ILE A 140 13.76 10.59 -5.48
CA ILE A 140 13.84 9.83 -4.23
C ILE A 140 13.79 10.78 -3.04
N LYS A 141 14.63 11.82 -3.04
CA LYS A 141 14.72 12.79 -1.95
C LYS A 141 13.45 13.58 -1.71
N ASN A 142 12.82 14.08 -2.78
CA ASN A 142 11.71 15.02 -2.66
C ASN A 142 10.34 14.33 -2.64
N ARG A 143 10.22 13.10 -3.17
CA ARG A 143 8.95 12.38 -3.27
C ARG A 143 8.91 11.11 -2.41
N ILE A 144 9.89 10.24 -2.52
CA ILE A 144 9.87 8.91 -1.87
C ILE A 144 10.23 9.03 -0.39
N HIS A 145 11.38 9.63 -0.07
CA HIS A 145 11.92 9.73 1.27
C HIS A 145 10.94 10.34 2.30
N PRO A 146 10.20 11.44 2.01
CA PRO A 146 9.22 11.98 2.95
C PRO A 146 8.11 10.98 3.29
N LEU A 147 7.67 10.15 2.34
CA LEU A 147 6.66 9.11 2.58
C LEU A 147 7.19 8.01 3.49
N LEU A 148 8.47 7.67 3.37
CA LEU A 148 9.10 6.65 4.22
C LEU A 148 9.26 7.14 5.65
N VAL A 149 9.69 8.40 5.81
CA VAL A 149 9.79 9.04 7.12
C VAL A 149 8.42 9.15 7.80
N GLU A 150 7.35 9.51 7.04
CA GLU A 150 5.98 9.49 7.57
C GLU A 150 5.57 8.07 8.00
N ASN A 151 5.87 7.05 7.20
CA ASN A 151 5.58 5.66 7.53
C ASN A 151 6.32 5.19 8.79
N LYS A 152 7.62 5.49 8.92
CA LYS A 152 8.44 5.20 10.11
C LYS A 152 7.79 5.75 11.37
N LYS A 153 7.47 7.05 11.37
CA LYS A 153 6.82 7.73 12.49
C LYS A 153 5.45 7.13 12.84
N ALA A 154 4.73 6.62 11.84
CA ALA A 154 3.43 6.00 12.06
C ALA A 154 3.54 4.62 12.72
N VAL A 155 4.57 3.85 12.38
CA VAL A 155 4.82 2.54 13.00
C VAL A 155 5.39 2.70 14.42
N GLU A 156 6.23 3.70 14.68
CA GLU A 156 6.79 3.96 16.02
C GLU A 156 5.74 4.31 17.10
N LYS A 157 4.47 4.54 16.72
CA LYS A 157 3.42 4.83 17.72
C LYS A 157 3.13 3.61 18.60
N PRO A 158 3.03 3.80 19.93
CA PRO A 158 2.67 2.73 20.84
C PRO A 158 1.33 2.09 20.45
N GLY A 159 1.30 0.76 20.36
CA GLY A 159 0.09 -0.02 20.05
C GLY A 159 -0.04 -0.48 18.60
N LEU A 160 0.88 -0.11 17.71
CA LEU A 160 1.11 -0.87 16.48
C LEU A 160 2.18 -1.94 16.73
N ASP A 161 1.96 -3.13 16.18
CA ASP A 161 2.96 -4.19 16.22
C ASP A 161 4.10 -3.85 15.25
N ASN A 162 5.25 -3.47 15.81
CA ASN A 162 6.45 -3.10 15.05
C ASN A 162 7.10 -4.31 14.36
N THR A 163 6.64 -5.54 14.63
CA THR A 163 7.29 -6.74 14.10
C THR A 163 7.03 -6.96 12.62
N ASN A 164 6.04 -6.30 12.01
CA ASN A 164 5.78 -6.44 10.59
C ASN A 164 5.24 -5.15 9.97
N PRO A 165 6.06 -4.11 9.74
CA PRO A 165 5.62 -2.82 9.20
C PRO A 165 4.96 -2.89 7.81
N LEU A 166 5.15 -4.00 7.08
CA LEU A 166 4.55 -4.26 5.76
C LEU A 166 3.06 -4.60 5.81
N TRP A 167 2.53 -4.90 6.99
CA TRP A 167 1.17 -5.42 7.19
C TRP A 167 0.04 -4.50 6.70
N MET A 168 0.26 -3.19 6.57
CA MET A 168 -0.78 -2.25 6.15
C MET A 168 -0.99 -2.17 4.64
N ASN A 169 -0.11 -2.79 3.84
CA ASN A 169 -0.17 -2.76 2.37
C ASN A 169 -1.24 -3.74 1.81
N ASN A 170 -1.36 -4.94 2.38
CA ASN A 170 -2.31 -5.94 1.89
C ASN A 170 -3.77 -5.61 2.25
N CYS A 171 -3.99 -4.88 3.34
CA CYS A 171 -5.33 -4.61 3.85
C CYS A 171 -6.09 -3.60 3.00
N CYS A 172 -5.45 -2.51 2.59
CA CYS A 172 -6.05 -1.52 1.70
C CYS A 172 -6.27 -2.10 0.29
N GLU A 173 -5.30 -2.88 -0.23
CA GLU A 173 -5.43 -3.52 -1.55
C GLU A 173 -6.52 -4.60 -1.58
N SER A 174 -6.62 -5.44 -0.54
CA SER A 174 -7.67 -6.46 -0.47
C SER A 174 -9.06 -5.84 -0.37
N VAL A 175 -9.24 -4.77 0.43
CA VAL A 175 -10.52 -4.05 0.50
C VAL A 175 -10.81 -3.34 -0.82
N ASN A 176 -9.83 -2.69 -1.44
CA ASN A 176 -9.98 -2.07 -2.75
C ASN A 176 -10.34 -3.11 -3.82
N HIS A 177 -9.73 -4.28 -3.79
CA HIS A 177 -10.02 -5.36 -4.72
C HIS A 177 -11.45 -5.89 -4.54
N ILE A 178 -11.86 -6.14 -3.29
CA ILE A 178 -13.24 -6.53 -2.96
C ILE A 178 -14.24 -5.47 -3.43
N LEU A 179 -13.93 -4.19 -3.22
CA LEU A 179 -14.77 -3.08 -3.65
C LEU A 179 -14.87 -3.02 -5.19
N LYS A 180 -13.73 -3.09 -5.88
CA LYS A 180 -13.65 -3.10 -7.35
C LYS A 180 -14.45 -4.26 -7.95
N GLN A 181 -14.35 -5.45 -7.36
CA GLN A 181 -15.18 -6.60 -7.73
C GLN A 181 -16.67 -6.35 -7.49
N ALA A 182 -17.04 -5.79 -6.33
CA ALA A 182 -18.43 -5.49 -5.98
C ALA A 182 -19.08 -4.41 -6.89
N VAL A 183 -18.29 -3.49 -7.43
CA VAL A 183 -18.75 -2.50 -8.43
C VAL A 183 -18.53 -2.93 -9.87
N SER A 184 -18.01 -4.15 -10.09
CA SER A 184 -17.67 -4.68 -11.42
C SER A 184 -16.79 -3.73 -12.24
N TRP A 185 -15.90 -2.98 -11.58
CA TRP A 185 -15.02 -1.99 -12.20
C TRP A 185 -15.74 -0.88 -12.99
N LYS A 186 -17.03 -0.64 -12.74
CA LYS A 186 -17.83 0.40 -13.41
C LYS A 186 -18.05 1.58 -12.48
N SER A 187 -18.14 2.78 -13.05
CA SER A 187 -18.63 3.96 -12.33
C SER A 187 -20.05 3.70 -11.83
N GLN A 188 -20.36 4.18 -10.63
CA GLN A 188 -21.65 3.98 -9.95
C GLN A 188 -22.18 5.34 -9.50
N LYS A 189 -23.51 5.47 -9.45
CA LYS A 189 -24.11 6.62 -8.75
C LYS A 189 -23.69 6.57 -7.29
N LEU A 190 -23.48 7.75 -6.69
CA LEU A 190 -22.99 7.86 -5.31
C LEU A 190 -23.84 7.04 -4.32
N VAL A 191 -25.16 7.07 -4.44
CA VAL A 191 -26.09 6.31 -3.59
C VAL A 191 -25.87 4.79 -3.71
N ASP A 192 -25.68 4.28 -4.92
CA ASP A 192 -25.41 2.85 -5.16
C ASP A 192 -24.05 2.44 -4.60
N LEU A 193 -23.04 3.31 -4.75
CA LEU A 193 -21.71 3.10 -4.18
C LEU A 193 -21.77 3.01 -2.66
N ILE A 194 -22.53 3.90 -2.00
CA ILE A 194 -22.73 3.87 -0.54
C ILE A 194 -23.36 2.55 -0.10
N HIS A 195 -24.43 2.10 -0.78
CA HIS A 195 -25.06 0.81 -0.45
C HIS A 195 -24.11 -0.38 -0.64
N LYS A 196 -23.29 -0.37 -1.70
CA LYS A 196 -22.28 -1.42 -1.94
C LYS A 196 -21.19 -1.41 -0.88
N LEU A 197 -20.66 -0.23 -0.52
CA LEU A 197 -19.69 -0.07 0.57
C LEU A 197 -20.25 -0.59 1.89
N HIS A 198 -21.48 -0.19 2.24
CA HIS A 198 -22.16 -0.69 3.42
C HIS A 198 -22.29 -2.23 3.40
N SER A 199 -22.67 -2.82 2.26
CA SER A 199 -22.75 -4.28 2.09
C SER A 199 -21.40 -4.97 2.31
N VAL A 200 -20.31 -4.42 1.77
CA VAL A 200 -18.95 -4.95 1.97
C VAL A 200 -18.57 -4.93 3.46
N VAL A 201 -18.80 -3.80 4.14
CA VAL A 201 -18.53 -3.66 5.57
C VAL A 201 -19.34 -4.66 6.40
N GLN A 202 -20.63 -4.82 6.12
CA GLN A 202 -21.49 -5.80 6.80
C GLN A 202 -20.99 -7.25 6.61
N ARG A 203 -20.48 -7.60 5.42
CA ARG A 203 -19.86 -8.92 5.19
C ARG A 203 -18.61 -9.13 6.03
N GLN A 204 -17.79 -8.10 6.21
CA GLN A 204 -16.60 -8.17 7.07
C GLN A 204 -16.99 -8.37 8.54
N PHE A 205 -17.97 -7.62 9.05
CA PHE A 205 -18.51 -7.83 10.40
C PHE A 205 -19.12 -9.22 10.58
N LYS A 206 -19.76 -9.78 9.55
CA LYS A 206 -20.26 -11.15 9.60
C LYS A 206 -19.12 -12.18 9.72
N LYS A 207 -18.01 -11.98 9.01
CA LYS A 207 -16.80 -12.81 9.14
C LYS A 207 -16.17 -12.66 10.52
N LEU A 208 -16.15 -11.45 11.08
CA LEU A 208 -15.71 -11.19 12.45
C LEU A 208 -16.49 -11.96 13.49
N ARG A 209 -17.82 -11.86 13.46
CA ARG A 209 -18.67 -12.57 14.42
C ARG A 209 -18.45 -14.09 14.35
N LYS A 210 -18.20 -14.60 13.14
CA LYS A 210 -17.85 -16.02 12.95
C LYS A 210 -16.52 -16.35 13.64
N ALA A 211 -15.45 -15.58 13.38
CA ALA A 211 -14.16 -15.78 14.05
C ALA A 211 -14.24 -15.63 15.58
N LEU A 212 -15.03 -14.67 16.09
CA LEU A 212 -15.26 -14.50 17.54
C LEU A 212 -15.96 -15.71 18.18
N THR A 213 -16.70 -16.49 17.41
CA THR A 213 -17.39 -17.70 17.89
C THR A 213 -16.64 -18.99 17.55
N ASP A 214 -15.39 -18.86 17.10
CA ASP A 214 -14.56 -19.94 16.58
C ASP A 214 -15.27 -20.75 15.47
N THR A 215 -15.98 -20.05 14.59
CA THR A 215 -16.66 -20.63 13.42
C THR A 215 -16.15 -20.01 12.12
N GLY A 216 -16.23 -20.76 11.03
CA GLY A 216 -15.86 -20.29 9.69
C GLY A 216 -14.38 -20.47 9.34
N GLU A 217 -13.90 -19.69 8.38
CA GLU A 217 -12.56 -19.86 7.75
C GLU A 217 -11.46 -19.00 8.39
N PHE A 218 -11.85 -18.17 9.35
CA PHE A 218 -11.03 -17.10 9.90
C PHE A 218 -10.89 -17.30 11.40
N VAL A 219 -9.65 -17.18 11.89
CA VAL A 219 -9.33 -17.26 13.32
C VAL A 219 -8.78 -15.93 13.82
N LEU A 220 -9.02 -15.64 15.10
CA LEU A 220 -8.42 -14.50 15.79
C LEU A 220 -6.91 -14.73 15.95
N CYS A 221 -6.12 -13.67 15.94
CA CYS A 221 -4.71 -13.81 16.30
C CYS A 221 -4.57 -14.14 17.80
N PRO A 222 -3.43 -14.74 18.24
CA PRO A 222 -3.23 -15.17 19.63
C PRO A 222 -3.58 -14.10 20.68
N ASP A 223 -3.23 -12.84 20.43
CA ASP A 223 -3.46 -11.72 21.36
C ASP A 223 -4.95 -11.39 21.56
N PHE A 224 -5.79 -11.76 20.59
CA PHE A 224 -7.24 -11.54 20.62
C PHE A 224 -8.05 -12.81 20.97
N VAL A 225 -7.41 -13.95 21.22
CA VAL A 225 -8.12 -15.21 21.57
C VAL A 225 -8.97 -15.06 22.84
N LYS A 226 -8.59 -14.18 23.77
CA LYS A 226 -9.39 -13.85 24.96
C LYS A 226 -10.77 -13.25 24.68
N PHE A 227 -10.99 -12.75 23.46
CA PHE A 227 -12.28 -12.20 23.02
C PHE A 227 -13.18 -13.26 22.35
N THR A 228 -12.69 -14.51 22.23
CA THR A 228 -13.51 -15.61 21.73
C THR A 228 -14.66 -15.88 22.70
N ILE A 229 -15.87 -16.01 22.16
CA ILE A 229 -17.10 -16.29 22.88
C ILE A 229 -17.55 -17.69 22.49
N SER A 230 -17.80 -18.56 23.48
CA SER A 230 -18.33 -19.89 23.21
C SER A 230 -19.65 -19.81 22.42
N ARG A 231 -19.84 -20.76 21.51
CA ARG A 231 -21.03 -20.89 20.67
C ARG A 231 -22.32 -21.02 21.49
N ASP A 232 -22.24 -21.55 22.71
CA ASP A 232 -23.38 -21.72 23.61
C ASP A 232 -23.76 -20.40 24.31
N VAL A 233 -22.79 -19.51 24.50
CA VAL A 233 -22.99 -18.22 25.16
C VAL A 233 -23.51 -17.18 24.17
N TRP A 234 -23.07 -17.23 22.91
CA TRP A 234 -23.40 -16.23 21.90
C TRP A 234 -24.90 -15.96 21.71
N PRO A 235 -25.80 -16.96 21.61
CA PRO A 235 -27.24 -16.72 21.47
C PRO A 235 -27.84 -15.91 22.62
N ASN A 236 -27.31 -16.11 23.83
CA ASN A 236 -27.82 -15.52 25.08
C ASN A 236 -27.33 -14.09 25.33
N LEU A 237 -26.35 -13.61 24.56
CA LEU A 237 -25.90 -12.21 24.64
C LEU A 237 -26.97 -11.24 24.12
N GLU A 238 -27.11 -10.10 24.78
CA GLU A 238 -27.96 -9.02 24.30
C GLU A 238 -27.44 -8.47 22.97
N GLN A 239 -28.34 -7.88 22.17
CA GLN A 239 -27.95 -7.31 20.87
C GLN A 239 -26.87 -6.23 21.00
N LYS A 240 -26.86 -5.49 22.13
CA LYS A 240 -25.82 -4.48 22.44
C LYS A 240 -24.44 -5.10 22.67
N GLN A 241 -24.37 -6.35 23.14
CA GLN A 241 -23.11 -7.06 23.39
C GLN A 241 -22.60 -7.77 22.12
N LYS A 242 -23.48 -8.02 21.15
CA LYS A 242 -23.17 -8.64 19.84
C LYS A 242 -22.68 -7.65 18.78
N ASN A 243 -22.87 -6.35 19.02
CA ASN A 243 -22.57 -5.25 18.11
C ASN A 243 -21.33 -4.50 18.59
#